data_AF-A0A4Q1HI63-F1
#
_entry.id   AF-A0A4Q1HI63-F1
#
_cell.length_a   1.000
_cell.length_b   1.000
_cell.length_c   1.000
_cell.angle_alpha   90.00
_cell.angle_beta   90.00
_cell.angle_gamma   90.00
#
_symmetry.space_group_name_H-M   'P 1'
#
loop_
_entity.id
_entity.type
_entity.pdbx_description
1 polymer ?
#
loop_
_entity_poly.entity_id
_entity_poly.type
_entity_poly.pdbx_seq_one_letter_code
_entity_poly.pdbx_strand_id
1 'polypeptide(L)'
;MGGAGASSSSSSDSSAEQQQLEKLQEQLRQVQQQIQRLQASNVSEDVKNAQLQSLNSEAMQLQGQITQLQQQIAQEASGSITA
;
A
#
# COMPACT_ATOMS: atom_id res chain seq x y z
N MET A 1 -22.14 23.93 -31.94
CA MET A 1 -20.97 23.22 -32.49
C MET A 1 -20.73 22.03 -31.58
N GLY A 2 -20.87 20.82 -32.14
CA GLY A 2 -20.91 19.55 -31.40
C GLY A 2 -19.52 19.10 -30.95
N GLY A 3 -19.51 18.36 -29.83
CA GLY A 3 -18.32 17.84 -29.18
C GLY A 3 -17.49 16.92 -30.07
N ALA A 4 -16.18 17.04 -29.92
CA ALA A 4 -15.21 16.04 -30.35
C ALA A 4 -14.53 15.51 -29.09
N GLY A 5 -15.00 14.33 -28.66
CA GLY A 5 -14.35 13.54 -27.63
C GLY A 5 -13.01 12.99 -28.13
N ALA A 6 -12.04 12.98 -27.22
CA ALA A 6 -10.95 12.03 -27.19
C ALA A 6 -10.40 12.02 -25.75
N SER A 7 -11.26 11.58 -24.82
CA SER A 7 -10.80 11.09 -23.53
C SER A 7 -10.10 9.75 -23.81
N SER A 8 -8.79 9.80 -24.03
CA SER A 8 -7.95 8.62 -24.23
C SER A 8 -6.77 8.70 -23.27
N SER A 9 -7.07 8.52 -21.99
CA SER A 9 -6.13 8.06 -20.96
C SER A 9 -6.95 7.80 -19.70
N SER A 10 -7.60 6.64 -19.59
CA SER A 10 -8.30 6.29 -18.36
C SER A 10 -8.25 4.79 -18.03
N SER A 11 -7.46 4.01 -18.76
CA SER A 11 -7.31 2.56 -18.49
C SER A 11 -5.89 2.15 -18.09
N SER A 12 -4.90 3.04 -18.20
CA SER A 12 -3.50 2.75 -17.91
C SER A 12 -3.14 2.99 -16.44
N ASP A 13 -3.71 4.02 -15.82
CA ASP A 13 -3.40 4.43 -14.45
C ASP A 13 -3.86 3.40 -13.43
N SER A 14 -5.12 2.91 -13.50
CA SER A 14 -5.67 1.91 -12.57
C SER A 14 -4.85 0.63 -12.42
N SER A 15 -4.07 0.26 -13.44
CA SER A 15 -3.15 -0.89 -13.38
C SER A 15 -1.88 -0.56 -12.58
N ALA A 16 -1.39 0.67 -12.66
CA ALA A 16 -0.23 1.14 -11.91
C ALA A 16 -0.54 1.29 -10.41
N GLU A 17 -1.70 1.83 -10.03
CA GLU A 17 -2.07 1.88 -8.59
C GLU A 17 -2.25 0.48 -8.01
N GLN A 18 -2.85 -0.46 -8.75
CA GLN A 18 -2.98 -1.86 -8.32
C GLN A 18 -1.61 -2.52 -8.12
N GLN A 19 -0.68 -2.35 -9.06
CA GLN A 19 0.69 -2.86 -8.92
C GLN A 19 1.41 -2.23 -7.72
N GLN A 20 1.18 -0.95 -7.45
CA GLN A 20 1.76 -0.27 -6.30
C GLN A 20 1.16 -0.77 -4.98
N LEU A 21 -0.15 -1.03 -4.95
CA LEU A 21 -0.84 -1.64 -3.81
C LEU A 21 -0.24 -3.02 -3.50
N GLU A 22 -0.07 -3.88 -4.50
CA GLU A 22 0.53 -5.21 -4.34
C GLU A 22 1.95 -5.12 -3.76
N LYS A 23 2.78 -4.21 -4.28
CA LYS A 23 4.13 -3.97 -3.75
C LYS A 23 4.12 -3.53 -2.30
N LEU A 24 3.26 -2.59 -1.92
CA LEU A 24 3.15 -2.11 -0.54
C LEU A 24 2.66 -3.22 0.40
N GLN A 25 1.68 -4.03 -0.03
CA GLN A 25 1.22 -5.19 0.73
C GLN A 25 2.35 -6.20 0.95
N GLU A 26 3.20 -6.41 -0.06
CA GLU A 26 4.34 -7.32 0.06
C GLU A 26 5.42 -6.77 1.01
N GLN A 27 5.71 -5.46 0.93
CA GLN A 27 6.59 -4.78 1.88
C GLN A 27 6.06 -4.90 3.33
N LEU A 28 4.77 -4.68 3.54
CA LEU A 28 4.14 -4.84 4.85
C LEU A 28 4.31 -6.27 5.37
N ARG A 29 4.13 -7.26 4.49
CA ARG A 29 4.31 -8.69 4.83
C ARG A 29 5.77 -8.97 5.22
N GLN A 30 6.74 -8.40 4.51
CA GLN A 30 8.16 -8.52 4.85
C GLN A 30 8.48 -7.89 6.21
N VAL A 31 7.97 -6.70 6.50
CA VAL A 31 8.13 -6.03 7.79
C VAL A 31 7.54 -6.90 8.92
N GLN A 32 6.33 -7.44 8.74
CA GLN A 32 5.73 -8.35 9.73
C GLN A 32 6.53 -9.64 9.93
N GLN A 33 7.15 -10.18 8.87
CA GLN A 33 8.06 -11.32 9.01
C GLN A 33 9.32 -10.94 9.78
N GLN A 34 9.88 -9.74 9.57
CA GLN A 34 11.04 -9.27 10.32
C GLN A 34 10.69 -9.07 11.80
N ILE A 35 9.51 -8.53 12.10
CA ILE A 35 8.97 -8.41 13.47
C ILE A 35 8.90 -9.78 14.14
N GLN A 36 8.30 -10.78 13.48
CA GLN A 36 8.21 -12.15 14.02
C GLN A 36 9.59 -12.78 14.24
N ARG A 37 10.50 -12.60 13.28
CA ARG A 37 11.90 -13.06 13.43
C ARG A 37 12.57 -12.39 14.61
N LEU A 38 12.44 -11.07 14.78
CA LEU A 38 12.99 -10.33 15.91
C LEU A 38 12.39 -10.75 17.25
N GLN A 39 11.09 -11.03 17.30
CA GLN A 39 10.43 -11.57 18.48
C GLN A 39 11.02 -12.93 18.88
N ALA A 40 11.19 -13.83 17.91
CA ALA A 40 11.80 -15.14 18.09
C ALA A 40 13.34 -15.09 18.29
N SER A 41 13.97 -13.94 18.01
CA SER A 41 15.41 -13.75 18.18
C SER A 41 15.77 -13.64 19.65
N ASN A 42 16.93 -14.17 20.03
CA ASN A 42 17.47 -14.08 21.39
C ASN A 42 18.27 -12.80 21.66
N VAL A 43 17.96 -11.71 20.97
CA VAL A 43 18.56 -10.38 21.21
C VAL A 43 18.01 -9.77 22.49
N SER A 44 18.77 -8.88 23.14
CA SER A 44 18.34 -8.16 24.35
C SER A 44 17.00 -7.46 24.15
N GLU A 45 16.15 -7.46 25.18
CA GLU A 45 14.80 -6.88 25.13
C GLU A 45 14.80 -5.39 24.78
N ASP A 46 15.79 -4.62 25.25
CA ASP A 46 15.92 -3.20 24.91
C ASP A 46 16.11 -2.97 23.40
N VAL A 47 17.01 -3.76 22.79
CA VAL A 47 17.28 -3.71 21.35
C VAL A 47 16.07 -4.20 20.57
N LYS A 48 15.44 -5.29 21.05
CA LYS A 48 14.23 -5.85 20.46
C LYS A 48 13.10 -4.82 20.44
N ASN A 49 12.84 -4.17 21.56
CA ASN A 49 11.76 -3.19 21.69
C ASN A 49 11.99 -1.96 20.79
N ALA A 50 13.22 -1.43 20.75
CA ALA A 50 13.56 -0.32 19.86
C ALA A 50 13.35 -0.70 18.38
N GLN A 51 13.78 -1.91 17.99
CA GLN A 51 13.66 -2.37 16.62
C GLN A 51 12.21 -2.72 16.25
N LEU A 52 11.45 -3.29 17.18
CA LEU A 52 10.02 -3.54 17.02
C LEU A 52 9.22 -2.25 16.92
N GLN A 53 9.56 -1.19 17.66
CA GLN A 53 8.92 0.12 17.53
C GLN A 53 9.18 0.74 16.16
N SER A 54 10.42 0.67 15.67
CA SER A 54 10.76 1.15 14.33
C SER A 54 9.97 0.39 13.25
N LEU A 55 9.98 -0.95 13.29
CA LEU A 55 9.26 -1.78 12.34
C LEU A 55 7.74 -1.63 12.44
N ASN A 56 7.19 -1.44 13.64
CA ASN A 56 5.75 -1.14 13.80
C ASN A 56 5.40 0.22 13.18
N SER A 57 6.25 1.23 13.36
CA SER A 57 6.03 2.55 12.77
C SER A 57 6.04 2.48 11.25
N GLU A 58 7.00 1.74 10.67
CA GLU A 58 7.06 1.47 9.23
C GLU A 58 5.82 0.69 8.75
N ALA A 59 5.39 -0.33 9.49
CA ALA A 59 4.18 -1.09 9.17
C ALA A 59 2.93 -0.19 9.19
N MET A 60 2.78 0.69 10.17
CA MET A 60 1.66 1.64 10.24
C MET A 60 1.68 2.62 9.06
N GLN A 61 2.85 3.13 8.68
CA GLN A 61 3.00 4.00 7.51
C GLN A 61 2.62 3.27 6.21
N LEU A 62 3.11 2.05 6.01
CA LEU A 62 2.74 1.21 4.87
C LEU A 62 1.25 0.93 4.84
N GLN A 63 0.65 0.59 5.98
CA GLN A 63 -0.78 0.33 6.07
C GLN A 63 -1.64 1.56 5.76
N GLY A 64 -1.18 2.76 6.16
CA GLY A 64 -1.80 4.03 5.78
C GLY A 64 -1.77 4.25 4.26
N GLN A 65 -0.62 4.04 3.63
CA GLN A 65 -0.48 4.16 2.17
C GLN A 65 -1.34 3.14 1.41
N ILE A 66 -1.36 1.89 1.87
CA ILE A 66 -2.23 0.83 1.31
C ILE A 66 -3.69 1.27 1.37
N THR A 67 -4.13 1.77 2.52
CA THR A 67 -5.53 2.18 2.73
C THR A 67 -5.92 3.37 1.85
N GLN A 68 -5.00 4.33 1.63
CA GLN A 68 -5.21 5.45 0.73
C GLN A 68 -5.27 5.01 -0.74
N LEU A 69 -4.34 4.16 -1.19
CA LEU A 69 -4.32 3.63 -2.55
C LEU A 69 -5.56 2.77 -2.84
N GLN A 70 -5.96 1.93 -1.88
CA GLN A 70 -7.14 1.10 -2.04
C GLN A 70 -8.43 1.93 -2.17
N GLN A 71 -8.53 3.04 -1.44
CA GLN A 71 -9.63 3.99 -1.60
C GLN A 71 -9.59 4.69 -2.97
N GLN A 72 -8.40 5.07 -3.45
CA GLN A 72 -8.22 5.71 -4.76
C GLN A 72 -8.68 4.77 -5.88
N ILE A 73 -8.18 3.52 -5.86
CA ILE A 73 -8.58 2.46 -6.80
C ILE A 73 -10.10 2.22 -6.75
N ALA A 74 -10.70 2.18 -5.56
CA ALA A 74 -12.14 1.98 -5.41
C ALA A 74 -12.97 3.16 -5.95
N GLN A 75 -12.49 4.40 -5.79
CA GLN A 75 -13.13 5.60 -6.33
C GLN A 75 -13.06 5.63 -7.86
N GLU A 76 -11.92 5.31 -8.45
CA GLU A 76 -11.75 5.25 -9.89
C GLU A 76 -12.56 4.13 -10.53
N ALA A 77 -12.61 2.95 -9.89
CA ALA A 77 -13.45 1.83 -10.31
C ALA A 77 -14.96 2.16 -10.23
N SER A 78 -15.37 3.02 -9.29
CA SER A 78 -16.77 3.45 -9.14
C SER A 78 -17.13 4.59 -10.11
N GLY A 79 -16.20 5.51 -10.39
CA GLY A 79 -16.40 6.63 -11.30
C GLY A 79 -16.49 6.22 -12.78
N SER A 80 -15.85 5.11 -13.15
CA SER A 80 -15.81 4.60 -14.53
C SER A 80 -17.09 3.88 -14.98
N ILE A 81 -18.02 3.55 -14.07
CA ILE A 81 -19.29 2.87 -14.40
C ILE A 81 -20.42 3.87 -14.78
N THR A 82 -20.25 5.17 -14.53
CA THR A 82 -21.32 6.19 -14.71
C THR A 82 -21.07 7.14 -15.90
N ALA A 83 -20.03 6.97 -16.71
CA ALA A 83 -19.68 7.86 -17.83
C ALA A 83 -20.08 7.29 -19.21
#